data_AF-A0A919E2Q2-F1
#
_entry.id   AF-A0A919E2Q2-F1
#
_cell.length_a   1.000
_cell.length_b   1.000
_cell.length_c   1.000
_cell.angle_alpha   90.00
_cell.angle_beta   90.00
_cell.angle_gamma   90.00
#
_symmetry.space_group_name_H-M   'P 1'
#
loop_
_entity.id
_entity.type
_entity.pdbx_description
1 polymer ?
#
loop_
_entity_poly.entity_id
_entity_poly.type
_entity_poly.pdbx_seq_one_letter_code
_entity_poly.pdbx_strand_id
1 'polypeptide(L)'
;MVTRTDPPDEGAIVSTLSVEKLIEIMRATQGESADTSTLTEEALDTRFTDLSVDSLAVLEVVTQIQDEFQVRVPDAAMEEMETPRQILDYVNGLLEEAA
;
A
#
# COMPACT_ATOMS: atom_id res chain seq x y z
N MET A 1 27.97 -15.29 6.51
CA MET A 1 27.79 -14.67 5.17
C MET A 1 26.32 -14.92 4.84
N VAL A 2 25.37 -13.99 4.94
CA VAL A 2 25.35 -12.52 4.92
C VAL A 2 24.10 -12.06 5.72
N THR A 3 24.25 -10.94 6.44
CA THR A 3 23.28 -10.09 7.17
C THR A 3 22.07 -10.72 7.88
N ARG A 4 22.21 -10.82 9.21
CA ARG A 4 21.16 -10.47 10.17
C ARG A 4 20.81 -9.00 9.94
N THR A 5 19.77 -8.72 9.16
CA THR A 5 19.11 -7.40 9.20
C THR A 5 18.16 -7.42 10.38
N ASP A 6 18.30 -6.39 11.19
CA ASP A 6 17.58 -6.07 12.41
C ASP A 6 16.04 -6.18 12.22
N PRO A 7 15.28 -6.65 13.22
CA PRO A 7 13.82 -6.50 13.24
C PRO A 7 13.46 -5.04 13.55
N PRO A 8 12.59 -4.37 12.77
CA PRO A 8 12.10 -3.06 13.18
C PRO A 8 11.06 -3.22 14.30
N ASP A 9 11.39 -2.61 15.43
CA ASP A 9 10.52 -1.88 16.36
C ASP A 9 9.59 -2.64 17.32
N GLU A 10 9.98 -2.55 18.59
CA GLU A 10 9.25 -2.86 19.80
C GLU A 10 8.23 -1.73 20.09
N GLY A 11 6.93 -2.03 19.99
CA GLY A 11 5.88 -1.30 20.72
C GLY A 11 5.14 -0.16 20.01
N ALA A 12 4.31 -0.48 19.02
CA ALA A 12 3.07 0.25 18.77
C ALA A 12 1.94 -0.77 18.68
N ILE A 13 0.78 -0.48 19.27
CA ILE A 13 -0.45 -1.19 18.94
C ILE A 13 -0.61 -1.15 17.41
N VAL A 14 -0.44 -2.29 16.72
CA VAL A 14 -0.17 -2.30 15.28
C VAL A 14 -1.42 -1.91 14.47
N SER A 15 -1.61 -0.62 14.29
CA SER A 15 -2.68 -0.03 13.49
C SER A 15 -2.13 0.70 12.27
N THR A 16 -0.89 0.46 11.82
CA THR A 16 -0.28 1.20 10.69
C THR A 16 -0.16 0.32 9.44
N LEU A 17 -0.37 0.90 8.25
CA LEU A 17 -0.19 0.20 6.97
C LEU A 17 1.28 0.27 6.54
N SER A 18 1.97 -0.88 6.52
CA SER A 18 3.36 -0.97 6.06
C SER A 18 3.49 -1.09 4.55
N VAL A 19 4.64 -0.65 4.02
CA VAL A 19 5.00 -0.73 2.59
C VAL A 19 4.89 -2.16 2.06
N GLU A 20 5.48 -3.11 2.79
CA GLU A 20 5.50 -4.53 2.41
C GLU A 20 4.07 -5.07 2.23
N LYS A 21 3.15 -4.63 3.10
CA LYS A 21 1.75 -5.03 3.06
C LYS A 21 1.03 -4.41 1.87
N LEU A 22 1.23 -3.12 1.62
CA LEU A 22 0.69 -2.47 0.42
C LEU A 22 1.17 -3.19 -0.85
N ILE A 23 2.47 -3.50 -0.95
CA ILE A 23 3.03 -4.25 -2.07
C ILE A 23 2.40 -5.64 -2.17
N GLU A 24 2.24 -6.37 -1.06
CA GLU A 24 1.58 -7.67 -1.03
C GLU A 24 0.16 -7.61 -1.63
N ILE A 25 -0.64 -6.62 -1.21
CA ILE A 25 -2.00 -6.40 -1.72
C ILE A 25 -1.97 -6.05 -3.22
N MET A 26 -1.06 -5.17 -3.65
CA MET A 26 -0.89 -4.84 -5.08
C MET A 26 -0.49 -6.08 -5.90
N ARG A 27 0.36 -6.96 -5.37
CA ARG A 27 0.73 -8.21 -6.04
C ARG A 27 -0.44 -9.18 -6.13
N ALA A 28 -1.27 -9.26 -5.09
CA ALA A 28 -2.45 -10.11 -5.07
C ALA A 28 -3.46 -9.70 -6.15
N THR A 29 -3.59 -8.40 -6.44
CA THR A 29 -4.51 -7.90 -7.49
C THR A 29 -3.96 -8.08 -8.91
N GLN A 30 -2.64 -7.99 -9.10
CA GLN A 30 -2.01 -8.19 -10.43
C GLN A 30 -1.81 -9.68 -10.80
N GLY A 31 -1.87 -10.58 -9.83
CA GLY A 31 -1.75 -12.03 -10.04
C GLY A 31 -0.32 -12.53 -10.32
N GLU A 32 -0.14 -13.84 -10.32
CA GLU A 32 1.19 -14.51 -10.37
C GLU A 32 1.94 -14.32 -11.71
N SER A 33 1.25 -13.90 -12.77
CA SER A 33 1.83 -13.65 -14.10
C SER A 33 2.29 -12.22 -14.34
N ALA A 34 1.98 -11.29 -13.44
CA ALA A 34 2.49 -9.92 -13.54
C ALA A 34 3.94 -9.88 -13.05
N ASP A 35 4.79 -9.11 -13.73
CA ASP A 35 6.16 -8.82 -13.30
C ASP A 35 6.15 -7.95 -12.03
N THR A 36 5.79 -8.57 -10.91
CA THR A 36 5.72 -7.94 -9.58
C THR A 36 7.08 -7.59 -9.00
N SER A 37 8.15 -7.91 -9.72
CA SER A 37 9.53 -7.54 -9.37
C SER A 37 9.78 -6.03 -9.49
N THR A 38 8.92 -5.29 -10.18
CA THR A 38 8.95 -3.81 -10.24
C THR A 38 8.21 -3.16 -9.07
N LEU A 39 7.33 -3.89 -8.37
CA LEU A 39 6.62 -3.42 -7.18
C LEU A 39 7.55 -3.53 -5.96
N THR A 40 8.40 -2.51 -5.81
CA THR A 40 9.33 -2.28 -4.70
C THR A 40 9.03 -0.94 -4.01
N GLU A 41 9.86 -0.55 -3.04
CA GLU A 41 9.77 0.76 -2.40
C GLU A 41 9.82 1.92 -3.41
N GLU A 42 10.59 1.79 -4.49
CA GLU A 42 10.66 2.79 -5.56
C GLU A 42 9.34 2.92 -6.34
N ALA A 43 8.54 1.85 -6.40
CA ALA A 43 7.23 1.89 -7.04
C ALA A 43 6.25 2.79 -6.26
N LEU A 44 6.45 2.98 -4.95
CA LEU A 44 5.59 3.84 -4.15
C LEU A 44 5.63 5.31 -4.61
N ASP A 45 6.81 5.75 -5.05
CA ASP A 45 7.02 7.10 -5.60
C ASP A 45 6.66 7.19 -7.09
N THR A 46 6.23 6.08 -7.69
CA THR A 46 5.88 5.96 -9.09
C THR A 46 4.35 5.99 -9.25
N ARG A 47 3.87 6.63 -10.33
CA ARG A 47 2.42 6.67 -10.62
C ARG A 47 1.90 5.28 -11.00
N PHE A 48 0.65 4.98 -10.62
CA PHE A 48 0.00 3.72 -11.03
C PHE A 48 0.04 3.50 -12.55
N THR A 49 -0.15 4.56 -13.33
CA THR A 49 -0.09 4.50 -14.80
C THR A 49 1.28 4.10 -15.33
N ASP A 50 2.37 4.51 -14.66
CA ASP A 50 3.74 4.17 -15.06
C ASP A 50 4.12 2.75 -14.62
N LEU A 51 3.55 2.30 -13.49
CA LEU A 51 3.63 0.91 -13.03
C LEU A 51 2.77 -0.06 -13.85
N SER A 52 2.08 0.43 -14.88
CA SER A 52 1.09 -0.33 -15.65
C SER A 52 0.00 -0.97 -14.77
N VAL A 53 -0.29 -0.34 -13.62
CA VAL A 53 -1.38 -0.74 -12.72
C VAL A 53 -2.66 -0.12 -13.24
N ASP A 54 -3.62 -0.96 -13.60
CA ASP A 54 -4.93 -0.52 -14.03
C ASP A 54 -5.71 0.16 -12.89
N SER A 55 -6.54 1.14 -13.22
CA SER A 55 -7.41 1.84 -12.25
C SER A 55 -8.30 0.87 -11.45
N LEU A 56 -8.71 -0.26 -12.06
CA LEU A 56 -9.45 -1.32 -11.37
C LEU A 56 -8.60 -2.02 -10.30
N ALA A 57 -7.33 -2.29 -10.59
CA ALA A 57 -6.42 -2.89 -9.62
C ALA A 57 -6.15 -1.92 -8.45
N VAL A 58 -5.99 -0.62 -8.73
CA VAL A 58 -5.90 0.40 -7.66
C VAL A 58 -7.15 0.37 -6.77
N LEU A 59 -8.35 0.35 -7.37
CA LEU A 59 -9.60 0.32 -6.60
C LEU A 59 -9.73 -0.95 -5.76
N GLU A 60 -9.34 -2.12 -6.27
CA GLU A 60 -9.30 -3.37 -5.50
C GLU A 60 -8.31 -3.29 -4.34
N VAL A 61 -7.11 -2.74 -4.56
CA VAL A 61 -6.09 -2.54 -3.52
C VAL A 61 -6.63 -1.67 -2.40
N VAL A 62 -7.20 -0.51 -2.74
CA VAL A 62 -7.75 0.41 -1.73
C VAL A 62 -8.95 -0.20 -1.02
N THR A 63 -9.80 -0.94 -1.73
CA THR A 63 -10.94 -1.65 -1.11
C THR A 63 -10.48 -2.69 -0.10
N GLN A 64 -9.44 -3.47 -0.43
CA GLN A 64 -8.90 -4.48 0.47
C GLN A 64 -8.28 -3.84 1.72
N ILE A 65 -7.56 -2.73 1.57
CA ILE A 65 -7.01 -1.96 2.68
C ILE A 65 -8.14 -1.40 3.56
N GLN A 66 -9.18 -0.84 2.97
CA GLN A 66 -10.33 -0.31 3.72
C GLN A 66 -11.01 -1.38 4.57
N ASP A 67 -11.22 -2.58 4.02
CA ASP A 67 -11.83 -3.70 4.74
C ASP A 67 -10.92 -4.19 5.88
N GLU A 68 -9.63 -4.39 5.60
CA GLU A 68 -8.65 -4.93 6.54
C GLU A 68 -8.34 -3.97 7.70
N PHE A 69 -8.19 -2.69 7.40
CA PHE A 69 -7.90 -1.65 8.39
C PHE A 69 -9.16 -0.97 8.95
N GLN A 70 -10.35 -1.38 8.49
CA GLN A 70 -11.65 -0.77 8.84
C GLN A 70 -11.67 0.76 8.63
N VAL A 71 -10.94 1.25 7.64
CA VAL A 71 -10.88 2.68 7.27
C VAL A 71 -11.81 2.97 6.09
N ARG A 72 -12.17 4.24 5.90
CA ARG A 72 -12.87 4.70 4.69
C ARG A 72 -12.04 5.71 3.94
N VAL A 73 -11.74 5.39 2.69
CA VAL A 73 -11.08 6.28 1.75
C VAL A 73 -12.15 6.78 0.77
N PRO A 74 -12.52 8.07 0.79
CA PRO A 74 -13.50 8.61 -0.13
C PRO A 74 -12.95 8.62 -1.56
N ASP A 75 -13.83 8.46 -2.56
CA ASP A 75 -13.44 8.46 -3.98
C ASP A 75 -12.64 9.71 -4.36
N ALA A 76 -13.03 10.88 -3.84
CA ALA A 76 -12.30 12.14 -4.06
C ALA A 76 -10.83 12.05 -3.63
N ALA A 77 -10.54 11.38 -2.50
CA ALA A 77 -9.16 11.18 -2.06
C ALA A 77 -8.45 10.15 -2.94
N MET A 78 -9.15 9.10 -3.40
CA MET A 78 -8.57 8.15 -4.38
C MET A 78 -8.22 8.82 -5.71
N GLU A 79 -9.02 9.78 -6.16
CA GLU A 79 -8.74 10.57 -7.37
C GLU A 79 -7.49 11.44 -7.21
N GLU A 80 -7.19 11.88 -5.99
CA GLU A 80 -5.96 12.62 -5.64
C GLU A 80 -4.76 11.70 -5.40
N MET A 81 -4.99 10.40 -5.17
CA MET A 81 -3.96 9.38 -4.98
C MET A 81 -3.51 8.83 -6.35
N GLU A 82 -2.45 9.41 -6.89
CA GLU A 82 -1.82 8.96 -8.14
C GLU A 82 -0.69 7.96 -7.89
N THR A 83 -0.19 7.88 -6.66
CA THR A 83 0.93 7.01 -6.28
C THR A 83 0.59 6.11 -5.07
N PRO A 84 1.20 4.91 -4.99
CA PRO A 84 0.99 4.03 -3.85
C PRO A 84 1.41 4.65 -2.52
N ARG A 85 2.45 5.52 -2.54
CA ARG A 85 2.90 6.23 -1.34
C ARG A 85 1.80 7.12 -0.76
N GLN A 86 0.99 7.76 -1.59
CA GLN A 86 -0.13 8.59 -1.11
C GLN A 86 -1.20 7.75 -0.41
N ILE A 87 -1.52 6.56 -0.94
CA ILE A 87 -2.45 5.62 -0.26
C ILE A 87 -1.90 5.27 1.12
N LEU A 88 -0.62 4.90 1.17
CA LEU A 88 0.04 4.51 2.41
C LEU A 88 -0.02 5.64 3.44
N ASP A 89 0.44 6.83 3.05
CA ASP A 89 0.47 8.01 3.93
C ASP A 89 -0.94 8.38 4.42
N TYR A 90 -1.92 8.38 3.52
CA TYR A 90 -3.30 8.70 3.86
C TYR A 90 -3.91 7.70 4.85
N VAL A 91 -3.72 6.40 4.60
CA VAL A 91 -4.25 5.33 5.47
C VAL A 91 -3.57 5.36 6.84
N ASN A 92 -2.25 5.57 6.88
CA ASN A 92 -1.55 5.72 8.16
C ASN A 92 -2.06 6.95 8.93
N GLY A 93 -2.26 8.09 8.28
CA GLY A 93 -2.84 9.27 8.91
C GLY A 93 -4.22 9.01 9.51
N LEU A 94 -5.10 8.30 8.80
CA LEU A 94 -6.42 7.91 9.32
C LEU A 94 -6.32 7.02 10.56
N LEU A 95 -5.35 6.11 10.58
CA LEU A 95 -5.17 5.17 11.68
C LEU A 95 -4.55 5.83 12.91
N GLU A 96 -3.67 6.81 12.71
CA GLU A 96 -3.13 7.65 13.78
C GLU A 96 -4.22 8.53 14.42
N GLU A 97 -5.15 9.08 13.62
CA GLU A 97 -6.28 9.86 14.17
C GLU A 97 -7.30 9.00 14.92
N ALA A 98 -7.35 7.69 14.64
CA ALA A 98 -8.27 6.75 15.27
C ALA A 98 -7.72 6.11 16.57
N ALA A 99 -6.42 6.30 16.87
CA ALA A 99 -5.72 5.74 18.04
C ALA A 99 -5.78 6.66 19.27
#